data_AF-W5QSQ7-F1
#
_entry.id   AF-W5QSQ7-F1
#
_cell.length_a   1.000
_cell.length_b   1.000
_cell.length_c   1.000
_cell.angle_alpha   90.00
_cell.angle_beta   90.00
_cell.angle_gamma   90.00
#
_symmetry.space_group_name_H-M   'P 1'
#
loop_
_entity.id
_entity.type
_entity.pdbx_description
1 polymer ?
#
loop_
_entity_poly.entity_id
_entity_poly.type
_entity_poly.pdbx_seq_one_letter_code
_entity_poly.pdbx_strand_id
1 'polypeptide(L)'
;MNKLYRLFTLSLVALLGLSLTGCSEDNLDTNPYNKSGVNIVAFGPSPILRTHEIRITGTNLESVSSVAFPGEGAVVEKAAFNKVDNRDIYVNVPDESVPGKIRLLVGNDTVATSITPITFEEPIEITSVSPTTGLSAGDEVTVKGDYVYNIYQAIFTSGVTGAAVEAEDFTYVSRKEVRFRVPLAAESGVITFNDGADWEYEYETPLEILPATYAGLSTTTPDFGQQIQITGTNLHTVETIMFPGGVTSEFTVSDDNKTITTNVPAETKSGAITLVLYSGASITTDEIKVPTVTITSISKAKDIKVGDKITITGTNFDRIESITLPGYGILGDDEYTLTKTKITFTVPDGMTDGKIVIVQNSFITIEQGVMMYSDAPETTIWSNGFECVGWPGNQDLAWGGYDWSTVQAGTQLKFYYNKVNAGSWGCISLRHGNGWGALPDPIPGQYDLSDDEGVLTVTLTQGVIDDLVANGGLVITGDNFYLKKITIPSAETVLWKGECGPTNWSGDKMISLTDEMKAELKAGRKMGIEFKCDAGGGQVEICGAWWTGLEGPKLVYGTNSEGRAIMDFSADTTKFEWTLQQADVDILLQQGAILFVGNGGLTITKLYVL
;
A
#
# COMPACT_ATOMS: atom_id res chain seq x y z
N MET A 1 9.31 -28.30 -65.62
CA MET A 1 8.86 -29.37 -66.54
C MET A 1 7.54 -29.89 -66.00
N ASN A 2 6.38 -29.44 -66.49
CA ASN A 2 5.85 -29.68 -67.84
C ASN A 2 5.96 -31.17 -68.15
N LYS A 3 4.88 -31.95 -68.27
CA LYS A 3 3.71 -31.69 -69.09
C LYS A 3 2.74 -32.90 -68.94
N LEU A 4 1.45 -32.68 -69.19
CA LEU A 4 0.36 -33.68 -69.31
C LEU A 4 -0.44 -34.06 -68.05
N TYR A 5 -0.89 -33.05 -67.31
CA TYR A 5 -2.30 -33.02 -66.87
C TYR A 5 -3.09 -32.34 -68.01
N ARG A 6 -4.29 -32.83 -68.35
CA ARG A 6 -5.28 -32.26 -69.29
C ARG A 6 -4.99 -32.44 -70.78
N LEU A 7 -5.60 -33.46 -71.38
CA LEU A 7 -6.26 -33.49 -72.70
C LEU A 7 -6.36 -34.95 -73.13
N PHE A 8 -7.45 -35.64 -72.79
CA PHE A 8 -8.10 -36.65 -73.64
C PHE A 8 -9.46 -37.07 -73.04
N THR A 9 -10.23 -36.07 -72.60
CA THR A 9 -11.68 -36.15 -72.75
C THR A 9 -11.99 -35.95 -74.23
N LEU A 10 -12.76 -36.88 -74.81
CA LEU A 10 -13.33 -36.86 -76.16
C LEU A 10 -12.39 -37.06 -77.36
N SER A 11 -12.18 -38.32 -77.72
CA SER A 11 -12.48 -38.78 -79.09
C SER A 11 -12.77 -40.28 -79.05
N LEU A 12 -14.04 -40.64 -79.26
CA LEU A 12 -14.47 -41.29 -80.51
C LEU A 12 -14.14 -42.79 -80.43
N VAL A 13 -15.08 -43.60 -79.95
CA VAL A 13 -16.02 -44.26 -80.86
C VAL A 13 -15.23 -44.83 -82.05
N ALA A 14 -14.50 -45.90 -81.79
CA ALA A 14 -13.96 -46.77 -82.80
C ALA A 14 -14.08 -48.21 -82.30
N LEU A 15 -15.05 -48.88 -82.93
CA LEU A 15 -15.16 -50.34 -83.10
C LEU A 15 -15.60 -51.18 -81.89
N LEU A 16 -16.92 -51.31 -81.80
CA LEU A 16 -17.61 -52.61 -81.88
C LEU A 16 -16.69 -53.80 -82.21
N GLY A 17 -16.68 -54.80 -81.32
CA GLY A 17 -16.37 -56.16 -81.71
C GLY A 17 -15.88 -57.06 -80.58
N LEU A 18 -16.83 -57.79 -79.97
CA LEU A 18 -16.64 -59.13 -79.35
C LEU A 18 -15.79 -59.11 -78.06
N SER A 19 -16.30 -59.32 -76.86
CA SER A 19 -17.21 -60.39 -76.44
C SER A 19 -17.87 -60.01 -75.10
N LEU A 20 -19.13 -59.63 -75.14
CA LEU A 20 -20.02 -59.72 -73.99
C LEU A 20 -20.49 -61.18 -73.91
N THR A 21 -19.80 -62.01 -73.14
CA THR A 21 -20.43 -63.19 -72.56
C THR A 21 -21.32 -62.70 -71.43
N GLY A 22 -22.62 -62.64 -71.69
CA GLY A 22 -23.62 -62.57 -70.64
C GLY A 22 -23.49 -63.83 -69.78
N CYS A 23 -22.95 -63.67 -68.58
CA CYS A 23 -23.30 -64.54 -67.48
C CYS A 23 -24.60 -64.01 -66.88
N SER A 24 -25.58 -64.91 -66.83
CA SER A 24 -26.92 -64.81 -66.29
C SER A 24 -27.15 -63.74 -65.22
N GLU A 25 -28.35 -63.14 -65.28
CA GLU A 25 -29.00 -62.47 -64.16
C GLU A 25 -28.99 -63.39 -62.93
N ASP A 26 -28.01 -63.22 -62.04
CA ASP A 26 -28.26 -63.50 -60.64
C ASP A 26 -29.17 -62.37 -60.16
N ASN A 27 -30.46 -62.68 -60.01
CA ASN A 27 -31.36 -61.91 -59.17
C ASN A 27 -30.73 -61.83 -57.78
N LEU A 28 -29.90 -60.81 -57.55
CA LEU A 28 -29.38 -60.49 -56.24
C LEU A 28 -30.60 -60.08 -55.40
N ASP A 29 -31.12 -61.05 -54.66
CA ASP A 29 -32.22 -60.82 -53.74
C ASP A 29 -31.74 -59.88 -52.64
N THR A 30 -32.05 -58.59 -52.79
CA THR A 30 -31.70 -57.56 -51.81
C THR A 30 -32.66 -57.54 -50.62
N ASN A 31 -33.67 -58.43 -50.57
CA ASN A 31 -34.55 -58.52 -49.43
C ASN A 31 -33.79 -59.15 -48.24
N PRO A 32 -33.55 -58.40 -47.15
CA PRO A 32 -32.80 -58.92 -46.02
C PRO A 32 -33.51 -60.07 -45.28
N TYR A 33 -34.80 -60.28 -45.56
CA TYR A 33 -35.63 -61.36 -45.00
C TYR A 33 -35.71 -62.62 -45.87
N ASN A 34 -35.05 -62.65 -47.03
CA ASN A 34 -35.02 -63.84 -47.91
C ASN A 34 -33.72 -64.66 -47.74
N LYS A 35 -33.07 -64.58 -46.57
CA LYS A 35 -31.93 -65.44 -46.23
C LYS A 35 -32.41 -66.78 -45.66
N SER A 36 -31.76 -67.87 -46.09
CA SER A 36 -31.94 -69.19 -45.49
C SER A 36 -31.28 -69.23 -44.10
N GLY A 37 -31.96 -69.83 -43.12
CA GLY A 37 -31.47 -69.96 -41.74
C GLY A 37 -31.77 -68.76 -40.85
N VAL A 38 -31.16 -68.75 -39.66
CA VAL A 38 -31.30 -67.64 -38.69
C VAL A 38 -30.41 -66.49 -39.10
N ASN A 39 -30.96 -65.27 -39.15
CA ASN A 39 -30.16 -64.04 -39.29
C ASN A 39 -30.66 -62.94 -38.35
N ILE A 40 -29.85 -61.90 -38.17
CA ILE A 40 -30.29 -60.63 -37.60
C ILE A 40 -30.30 -59.61 -38.73
N VAL A 41 -31.47 -59.03 -39.01
CA VAL A 41 -31.64 -57.93 -39.96
C VAL A 41 -31.44 -56.59 -39.25
N ALA A 42 -32.08 -56.41 -38.10
CA ALA A 42 -31.93 -55.23 -37.26
C ALA A 42 -32.28 -55.53 -35.80
N PHE A 43 -31.91 -54.62 -34.91
CA PHE A 43 -32.41 -54.59 -33.54
C PHE A 43 -32.65 -53.14 -33.11
N GLY A 44 -33.53 -52.91 -32.14
CA GLY A 44 -33.76 -51.58 -31.60
C GLY A 44 -34.77 -51.55 -30.45
N PRO A 45 -34.78 -50.46 -29.64
CA PRO A 45 -33.94 -49.26 -29.77
C PRO A 45 -32.45 -49.50 -29.45
N SER A 46 -31.58 -48.63 -29.95
CA SER A 46 -30.15 -48.54 -29.61
C SER A 46 -29.69 -47.09 -29.85
N PRO A 47 -29.18 -46.35 -28.83
CA PRO A 47 -28.92 -46.81 -27.47
C PRO A 47 -30.19 -47.24 -26.70
N ILE A 48 -30.06 -48.12 -25.71
CA ILE A 48 -31.18 -48.62 -24.88
C ILE A 48 -30.82 -48.63 -23.40
N LEU A 49 -31.79 -48.37 -22.53
CA LEU A 49 -31.65 -48.60 -21.09
C LEU A 49 -31.51 -50.10 -20.79
N ARG A 50 -30.61 -50.46 -19.87
CA ARG A 50 -30.55 -51.83 -19.36
C ARG A 50 -31.87 -52.24 -18.70
N THR A 51 -32.14 -53.53 -18.65
CA THR A 51 -33.40 -54.14 -18.17
C THR A 51 -34.65 -53.86 -19.01
N HIS A 52 -34.56 -52.99 -20.02
CA HIS A 52 -35.68 -52.70 -20.93
C HIS A 52 -35.76 -53.69 -22.09
N GLU A 53 -36.95 -53.79 -22.68
CA GLU A 53 -37.23 -54.67 -23.81
C GLU A 53 -36.60 -54.15 -25.11
N ILE A 54 -35.86 -55.00 -25.80
CA ILE A 54 -35.34 -54.77 -27.15
C ILE A 54 -36.07 -55.68 -28.15
N ARG A 55 -36.31 -55.16 -29.36
CA ARG A 55 -36.76 -55.97 -30.49
C ARG A 55 -35.57 -56.37 -31.35
N ILE A 56 -35.44 -57.66 -31.65
CA ILE A 56 -34.51 -58.21 -32.65
C ILE A 56 -35.36 -58.75 -33.79
N THR A 57 -35.08 -58.34 -35.03
CA THR A 57 -35.82 -58.77 -36.22
C THR A 57 -34.92 -59.47 -37.23
N GLY A 58 -35.45 -60.51 -37.89
CA GLY A 58 -34.68 -61.39 -38.76
C GLY A 58 -35.50 -62.48 -39.43
N THR A 59 -34.85 -63.58 -39.78
CA THR A 59 -35.44 -64.78 -40.39
C THR A 59 -35.29 -65.98 -39.47
N ASN A 60 -36.28 -66.87 -39.46
CA ASN A 60 -36.23 -68.13 -38.70
C ASN A 60 -36.03 -67.95 -37.19
N LEU A 61 -36.46 -66.81 -36.63
CA LEU A 61 -36.18 -66.45 -35.23
C LEU A 61 -36.87 -67.37 -34.21
N GLU A 62 -37.97 -68.02 -34.60
CA GLU A 62 -38.64 -69.03 -33.78
C GLU A 62 -37.77 -70.25 -33.46
N SER A 63 -36.68 -70.47 -34.20
CA SER A 63 -35.73 -71.56 -33.94
C SER A 63 -34.66 -71.21 -32.88
N VAL A 64 -34.51 -69.93 -32.52
CA VAL A 64 -33.54 -69.45 -31.54
C VAL A 64 -33.86 -70.01 -30.15
N SER A 65 -32.84 -70.53 -29.46
CA SER A 65 -32.94 -71.07 -28.09
C SER A 65 -32.53 -70.05 -27.02
N SER A 66 -31.61 -69.13 -27.33
CA SER A 66 -31.22 -68.05 -26.43
C SER A 66 -30.64 -66.85 -27.17
N VAL A 67 -30.73 -65.67 -26.55
CA VAL A 67 -30.07 -64.45 -27.00
C VAL A 67 -28.92 -64.18 -26.03
N ALA A 68 -27.69 -64.17 -26.53
CA ALA A 68 -26.54 -63.73 -25.77
C ALA A 68 -26.23 -62.27 -26.08
N PHE A 69 -26.43 -61.43 -25.06
CA PHE A 69 -25.94 -60.06 -25.06
C PHE A 69 -24.43 -60.06 -24.71
N PRO A 70 -23.69 -59.05 -25.18
CA PRO A 70 -22.33 -58.80 -24.71
C PRO A 70 -22.31 -58.55 -23.19
N GLY A 71 -21.53 -59.31 -22.44
CA GLY A 71 -21.42 -59.22 -20.98
C GLY A 71 -21.24 -60.60 -20.34
N GLU A 72 -20.56 -60.68 -19.20
CA GLU A 72 -20.43 -61.95 -18.47
C GLU A 72 -21.78 -62.31 -17.84
N GLY A 73 -22.34 -63.45 -18.20
CA GLY A 73 -23.66 -63.90 -17.71
C GLY A 73 -24.87 -63.36 -18.47
N ALA A 74 -24.68 -62.45 -19.42
CA ALA A 74 -25.74 -61.74 -20.15
C ALA A 74 -26.46 -62.60 -21.22
N VAL A 75 -26.93 -63.79 -20.86
CA VAL A 75 -27.64 -64.72 -21.76
C VAL A 75 -29.08 -64.89 -21.31
N VAL A 76 -30.02 -64.62 -22.21
CA VAL A 76 -31.44 -64.81 -21.96
C VAL A 76 -31.92 -66.04 -22.71
N GLU A 77 -32.38 -67.04 -21.95
CA GLU A 77 -32.98 -68.25 -22.50
C GLU A 77 -34.36 -67.96 -23.09
N LYS A 78 -34.76 -68.71 -24.13
CA LYS A 78 -36.03 -68.51 -24.85
C LYS A 78 -37.26 -68.47 -23.94
N ALA A 79 -37.24 -69.21 -22.85
CA ALA A 79 -38.32 -69.23 -21.86
C ALA A 79 -38.57 -67.86 -21.20
N ALA A 80 -37.56 -66.97 -21.21
CA ALA A 80 -37.61 -65.62 -20.67
C ALA A 80 -37.79 -64.55 -21.77
N PHE A 81 -38.04 -64.94 -23.02
CA PHE A 81 -38.43 -63.98 -24.05
C PHE A 81 -39.85 -63.48 -23.79
N ASN A 82 -40.05 -62.18 -23.93
CA ASN A 82 -41.37 -61.56 -23.80
C ASN A 82 -42.28 -61.95 -24.98
N LYS A 83 -41.69 -62.10 -26.17
CA LYS A 83 -42.36 -62.61 -27.37
C LYS A 83 -41.34 -63.18 -28.36
N VAL A 84 -41.71 -64.24 -29.07
CA VAL A 84 -40.95 -64.74 -30.22
C VAL A 84 -41.88 -65.25 -31.32
N ASP A 85 -41.60 -64.87 -32.56
CA ASP A 85 -42.17 -65.46 -33.77
C ASP A 85 -41.07 -65.65 -34.83
N ASN A 86 -41.43 -66.05 -36.04
CA ASN A 86 -40.47 -66.30 -37.11
C ASN A 86 -39.65 -65.06 -37.51
N ARG A 87 -40.16 -63.85 -37.26
CA ARG A 87 -39.54 -62.58 -37.67
C ARG A 87 -39.01 -61.76 -36.51
N ASP A 88 -39.61 -61.85 -35.32
CA ASP A 88 -39.28 -60.96 -34.20
C ASP A 88 -39.04 -61.73 -32.89
N ILE A 89 -38.01 -61.30 -32.15
CA ILE A 89 -37.80 -61.62 -30.73
C ILE A 89 -37.90 -60.32 -29.93
N TYR A 90 -38.66 -60.36 -28.85
CA TYR A 90 -38.75 -59.31 -27.84
C TYR A 90 -38.22 -59.88 -26.53
N VAL A 91 -37.21 -59.22 -25.96
CA VAL A 91 -36.49 -59.72 -24.79
C VAL A 91 -35.95 -58.55 -23.98
N ASN A 92 -35.93 -58.66 -22.66
CA ASN A 92 -35.30 -57.64 -21.80
C ASN A 92 -33.78 -57.78 -21.83
N VAL A 93 -33.07 -56.66 -21.97
CA VAL A 93 -31.60 -56.64 -21.95
C VAL A 93 -31.10 -56.87 -20.51
N PRO A 94 -30.22 -57.85 -20.25
CA PRO A 94 -29.66 -58.07 -18.91
C PRO A 94 -28.91 -56.85 -18.36
N ASP A 95 -28.90 -56.67 -17.04
CA ASP A 95 -28.27 -55.51 -16.36
C ASP A 95 -26.74 -55.55 -16.41
N GLU A 96 -26.17 -56.73 -16.57
CA GLU A 96 -24.74 -57.00 -16.75
C GLU A 96 -24.24 -56.74 -18.18
N SER A 97 -25.12 -56.32 -19.09
CA SER A 97 -24.76 -56.13 -20.50
C SER A 97 -23.80 -54.93 -20.68
N VAL A 98 -22.82 -55.08 -21.57
CA VAL A 98 -21.81 -54.05 -21.94
C VAL A 98 -21.87 -53.77 -23.44
N PRO A 99 -21.38 -52.62 -23.97
CA PRO A 99 -21.42 -52.38 -25.41
C PRO A 99 -20.76 -53.50 -26.24
N GLY A 100 -21.45 -53.99 -27.28
CA GLY A 100 -20.94 -55.11 -28.07
C GLY A 100 -21.99 -55.77 -28.97
N LYS A 101 -21.68 -56.90 -29.60
CA LYS A 101 -22.58 -57.54 -30.58
C LYS A 101 -23.51 -58.55 -29.93
N ILE A 102 -24.79 -58.51 -30.32
CA ILE A 102 -25.80 -59.48 -29.91
C ILE A 102 -25.60 -60.78 -30.72
N ARG A 103 -25.70 -61.93 -30.06
CA ARG A 103 -25.59 -63.25 -30.69
C ARG A 103 -26.89 -64.04 -30.50
N LEU A 104 -27.39 -64.65 -31.56
CA LEU A 104 -28.49 -65.61 -31.49
C LEU A 104 -27.92 -67.03 -31.46
N LEU A 105 -28.39 -67.83 -30.50
CA LEU A 105 -27.95 -69.20 -30.33
C LEU A 105 -29.09 -70.18 -30.67
N VAL A 106 -28.73 -71.32 -31.24
CA VAL A 106 -29.60 -72.50 -31.40
C VAL A 106 -28.88 -73.67 -30.73
N GLY A 107 -29.43 -74.16 -29.63
CA GLY A 107 -28.67 -74.96 -28.68
C GLY A 107 -27.50 -74.12 -28.12
N ASN A 108 -26.29 -74.65 -28.24
CA ASN A 108 -25.06 -73.96 -27.80
C ASN A 108 -24.34 -73.21 -28.94
N ASP A 109 -24.81 -73.36 -30.18
CA ASP A 109 -24.15 -72.82 -31.36
C ASP A 109 -24.63 -71.40 -31.64
N THR A 110 -23.69 -70.46 -31.80
CA THR A 110 -24.03 -69.13 -32.32
C THR A 110 -24.29 -69.22 -33.81
N VAL A 111 -25.53 -68.94 -34.21
CA VAL A 111 -25.98 -69.04 -35.60
C VAL A 111 -26.13 -67.68 -36.28
N ALA A 112 -26.26 -66.60 -35.50
CA ALA A 112 -26.24 -65.24 -36.02
C ALA A 112 -25.55 -64.28 -35.04
N THR A 113 -24.96 -63.22 -35.56
CA THR A 113 -24.32 -62.15 -34.78
C THR A 113 -24.67 -60.81 -35.41
N SER A 114 -25.02 -59.82 -34.59
CA SER A 114 -25.33 -58.49 -35.09
C SER A 114 -24.11 -57.84 -35.75
N ILE A 115 -24.35 -57.00 -36.75
CA ILE A 115 -23.28 -56.27 -37.44
C ILE A 115 -22.84 -55.08 -36.57
N THR A 116 -23.81 -54.26 -36.15
CA THR A 116 -23.63 -53.14 -35.24
C THR A 116 -23.65 -53.61 -33.78
N PRO A 117 -22.88 -52.95 -32.90
CA PRO A 117 -22.98 -53.20 -31.47
C PRO A 117 -24.27 -52.59 -30.89
N ILE A 118 -24.84 -53.22 -29.86
CA ILE A 118 -25.77 -52.58 -28.95
C ILE A 118 -25.01 -51.54 -28.12
N THR A 119 -25.62 -50.38 -27.93
CA THR A 119 -25.14 -49.30 -27.07
C THR A 119 -26.18 -49.01 -25.99
N PHE A 120 -25.76 -48.40 -24.89
CA PHE A 120 -26.64 -48.16 -23.73
C PHE A 120 -26.89 -46.68 -23.51
N GLU A 121 -28.12 -46.35 -23.12
CA GLU A 121 -28.42 -45.07 -22.46
C GLU A 121 -28.08 -45.24 -20.98
N GLU A 122 -27.30 -44.31 -20.44
CA GLU A 122 -26.84 -44.34 -19.05
C GLU A 122 -27.16 -43.01 -18.36
N PRO A 123 -28.45 -42.63 -18.28
CA PRO A 123 -28.85 -41.37 -17.68
C PRO A 123 -28.49 -41.37 -16.20
N ILE A 124 -27.86 -40.29 -15.74
CA ILE A 124 -27.50 -40.13 -14.33
C ILE A 124 -28.78 -39.92 -13.53
N GLU A 125 -28.99 -40.75 -12.51
CA GLU A 125 -30.09 -40.61 -11.56
C GLU A 125 -29.50 -40.49 -10.16
N ILE A 126 -29.62 -39.32 -9.52
CA ILE A 126 -29.21 -39.14 -8.12
C ILE A 126 -30.41 -39.37 -7.21
N THR A 127 -30.24 -40.28 -6.24
CA THR A 127 -31.28 -40.64 -5.26
C THR A 127 -31.01 -40.08 -3.87
N SER A 128 -29.73 -39.87 -3.51
CA SER A 128 -29.36 -39.21 -2.26
C SER A 128 -27.94 -38.68 -2.30
N VAL A 129 -27.72 -37.57 -1.60
CA VAL A 129 -26.41 -37.03 -1.23
C VAL A 129 -26.36 -36.97 0.29
N SER A 130 -25.31 -37.52 0.90
CA SER A 130 -25.18 -37.57 2.36
C SER A 130 -23.71 -37.64 2.83
N PRO A 131 -23.37 -37.07 4.00
CA PRO A 131 -24.22 -36.20 4.82
C PRO A 131 -24.45 -34.84 4.16
N THR A 132 -25.48 -34.10 4.60
CA THR A 132 -25.77 -32.73 4.13
C THR A 132 -25.56 -31.67 5.19
N THR A 133 -25.27 -32.05 6.43
CA THR A 133 -25.08 -31.12 7.54
C THR A 133 -23.89 -31.47 8.40
N GLY A 134 -23.35 -30.47 9.09
CA GLY A 134 -22.17 -30.63 9.95
C GLY A 134 -20.90 -31.00 9.19
N LEU A 135 -20.83 -30.70 7.89
CA LEU A 135 -19.67 -30.98 7.06
C LEU A 135 -18.57 -29.93 7.30
N SER A 136 -17.32 -30.35 7.36
CA SER A 136 -16.14 -29.49 7.30
C SER A 136 -15.36 -29.79 6.02
N ALA A 137 -14.51 -28.86 5.57
CA ALA A 137 -13.62 -29.14 4.46
C ALA A 137 -12.76 -30.39 4.73
N GLY A 138 -12.68 -31.28 3.74
CA GLY A 138 -12.04 -32.59 3.84
C GLY A 138 -12.97 -33.75 4.22
N ASP A 139 -14.17 -33.49 4.75
CA ASP A 139 -15.15 -34.54 5.04
C ASP A 139 -15.64 -35.21 3.75
N GLU A 140 -15.97 -36.50 3.83
CA GLU A 140 -16.42 -37.28 2.67
C GLU A 140 -17.94 -37.16 2.48
N VAL A 141 -18.34 -36.80 1.26
CA VAL A 141 -19.74 -36.78 0.79
C VAL A 141 -19.95 -38.00 -0.10
N THR A 142 -21.06 -38.71 0.11
CA THR A 142 -21.49 -39.86 -0.68
C THR A 142 -22.73 -39.52 -1.50
N VAL A 143 -22.66 -39.76 -2.80
CA VAL A 143 -23.76 -39.64 -3.77
C VAL A 143 -24.19 -41.05 -4.16
N LYS A 144 -25.47 -41.38 -3.99
CA LYS A 144 -26.05 -42.66 -4.41
C LYS A 144 -27.07 -42.46 -5.51
N GLY A 145 -27.17 -43.44 -6.40
CA GLY A 145 -28.01 -43.31 -7.57
C GLY A 145 -27.91 -44.48 -8.55
N ASP A 146 -28.24 -44.21 -9.81
CA ASP A 146 -27.90 -45.04 -10.94
C ASP A 146 -27.05 -44.27 -11.95
N TYR A 147 -26.12 -44.99 -12.59
CA TYR A 147 -25.13 -44.44 -13.52
C TYR A 147 -24.34 -43.23 -12.97
N VAL A 148 -24.22 -43.08 -11.65
CA VAL A 148 -23.56 -41.93 -11.03
C VAL A 148 -22.06 -41.86 -11.31
N TYR A 149 -21.42 -42.93 -11.82
CA TYR A 149 -20.04 -42.83 -12.32
C TYR A 149 -19.89 -41.90 -13.53
N ASN A 150 -20.99 -41.56 -14.22
CA ASN A 150 -20.97 -40.60 -15.33
C ASN A 150 -20.93 -39.14 -14.85
N ILE A 151 -21.02 -38.88 -13.55
CA ILE A 151 -20.78 -37.54 -12.99
C ILE A 151 -19.31 -37.19 -13.27
N TYR A 152 -19.11 -36.07 -13.95
CA TYR A 152 -17.79 -35.53 -14.25
C TYR A 152 -17.31 -34.57 -13.16
N GLN A 153 -18.22 -33.79 -12.59
CA GLN A 153 -17.87 -32.75 -11.62
C GLN A 153 -19.00 -32.53 -10.61
N ALA A 154 -18.62 -32.29 -9.35
CA ALA A 154 -19.50 -31.82 -8.29
C ALA A 154 -19.07 -30.41 -7.87
N ILE A 155 -19.99 -29.44 -7.92
CA ILE A 155 -19.69 -28.02 -7.67
C ILE A 155 -20.45 -27.56 -6.44
N PHE A 156 -19.71 -27.12 -5.41
CA PHE A 156 -20.26 -26.44 -4.24
C PHE A 156 -20.47 -24.97 -4.59
N THR A 157 -21.72 -24.58 -4.83
CA THR A 157 -22.07 -23.25 -5.32
C THR A 157 -22.53 -22.34 -4.18
N SER A 158 -21.83 -21.21 -4.02
CA SER A 158 -22.20 -20.12 -3.11
C SER A 158 -22.17 -18.80 -3.89
N GLY A 159 -23.33 -18.28 -4.27
CA GLY A 159 -23.44 -17.06 -5.07
C GLY A 159 -22.94 -17.25 -6.51
N VAL A 160 -21.91 -16.48 -6.91
CA VAL A 160 -21.35 -16.45 -8.29
C VAL A 160 -20.11 -17.33 -8.44
N THR A 161 -19.51 -17.77 -7.32
CA THR A 161 -18.31 -18.60 -7.28
C THR A 161 -18.66 -20.03 -6.85
N GLY A 162 -18.03 -21.02 -7.48
CA GLY A 162 -18.22 -22.44 -7.15
C GLY A 162 -16.89 -23.11 -6.84
N ALA A 163 -16.84 -23.93 -5.79
CA ALA A 163 -15.71 -24.81 -5.50
C ALA A 163 -16.00 -26.19 -6.10
N ALA A 164 -15.29 -26.54 -7.18
CA ALA A 164 -15.50 -27.79 -7.90
C ALA A 164 -14.63 -28.92 -7.35
N VAL A 165 -15.16 -30.14 -7.47
CA VAL A 165 -14.43 -31.40 -7.33
C VAL A 165 -14.60 -32.16 -8.63
N GLU A 166 -13.50 -32.37 -9.34
CA GLU A 166 -13.47 -33.11 -10.61
C GLU A 166 -13.52 -34.62 -10.35
N ALA A 167 -13.95 -35.40 -11.35
CA ALA A 167 -14.06 -36.84 -11.24
C ALA A 167 -12.73 -37.55 -10.93
N GLU A 168 -11.60 -36.94 -11.30
CA GLU A 168 -10.27 -37.46 -10.95
C GLU A 168 -9.95 -37.38 -9.45
N ASP A 169 -10.62 -36.47 -8.73
CA ASP A 169 -10.49 -36.27 -7.28
C ASP A 169 -11.55 -37.04 -6.47
N PHE A 170 -12.40 -37.83 -7.13
CA PHE A 170 -13.36 -38.69 -6.45
C PHE A 170 -12.64 -39.82 -5.70
N THR A 171 -13.00 -40.02 -4.44
CA THR A 171 -12.39 -41.04 -3.57
C THR A 171 -12.92 -42.44 -3.84
N TYR A 172 -14.10 -42.56 -4.45
CA TYR A 172 -14.72 -43.81 -4.86
C TYR A 172 -15.70 -43.59 -6.01
N VAL A 173 -15.70 -44.50 -7.00
CA VAL A 173 -16.57 -44.40 -8.18
C VAL A 173 -17.12 -45.78 -8.54
N SER A 174 -18.43 -45.87 -8.68
CA SER A 174 -19.16 -47.05 -9.15
C SER A 174 -20.48 -46.63 -9.79
N ARG A 175 -21.18 -47.55 -10.45
CA ARG A 175 -22.50 -47.27 -11.07
C ARG A 175 -23.52 -46.71 -10.09
N LYS A 176 -23.49 -47.17 -8.84
CA LYS A 176 -24.51 -46.84 -7.85
C LYS A 176 -24.06 -45.82 -6.82
N GLU A 177 -22.77 -45.49 -6.80
CA GLU A 177 -22.20 -44.68 -5.73
C GLU A 177 -20.92 -43.97 -6.17
N VAL A 178 -20.85 -42.67 -5.87
CA VAL A 178 -19.66 -41.82 -5.97
C VAL A 178 -19.38 -41.20 -4.60
N ARG A 179 -18.10 -41.06 -4.24
CA ARG A 179 -17.67 -40.33 -3.04
C ARG A 179 -16.59 -39.32 -3.39
N PHE A 180 -16.59 -38.20 -2.69
CA PHE A 180 -15.57 -37.15 -2.81
C PHE A 180 -15.44 -36.38 -1.50
N ARG A 181 -14.36 -35.62 -1.36
CA ARG A 181 -14.14 -34.77 -0.18
C ARG A 181 -14.61 -33.35 -0.43
N VAL A 182 -15.16 -32.70 0.60
CA VAL A 182 -15.50 -31.28 0.57
C VAL A 182 -14.23 -30.46 0.32
N PRO A 183 -14.15 -29.61 -0.72
CA PRO A 183 -12.94 -28.82 -1.00
C PRO A 183 -12.75 -27.67 0.02
N LEU A 184 -11.52 -27.17 0.14
CA LEU A 184 -11.16 -26.12 1.11
C LEU A 184 -11.92 -24.79 0.90
N ALA A 185 -12.28 -24.49 -0.35
CA ALA A 185 -13.02 -23.30 -0.72
C ALA A 185 -14.55 -23.46 -0.64
N ALA A 186 -15.05 -24.63 -0.22
CA ALA A 186 -16.49 -24.87 -0.14
C ALA A 186 -17.15 -24.00 0.93
N GLU A 187 -18.32 -23.46 0.59
CA GLU A 187 -19.20 -22.77 1.52
C GLU A 187 -20.55 -23.48 1.59
N SER A 188 -21.34 -23.14 2.60
CA SER A 188 -22.72 -23.62 2.70
C SER A 188 -23.52 -23.15 1.49
N GLY A 189 -24.21 -24.08 0.82
CA GLY A 189 -24.86 -23.76 -0.43
C GLY A 189 -25.37 -24.99 -1.15
N VAL A 190 -25.80 -24.76 -2.39
CA VAL A 190 -26.33 -25.80 -3.24
C VAL A 190 -25.17 -26.57 -3.88
N ILE A 191 -25.35 -27.88 -4.09
CA ILE A 191 -24.41 -28.67 -4.86
C ILE A 191 -25.00 -28.99 -6.24
N THR A 192 -24.22 -28.74 -7.27
CA THR A 192 -24.58 -28.98 -8.67
C THR A 192 -23.66 -30.05 -9.25
N PHE A 193 -24.23 -31.00 -9.97
CA PHE A 193 -23.51 -32.07 -10.66
C PHE A 193 -23.61 -31.86 -12.18
N ASN A 194 -22.55 -32.14 -12.91
CA ASN A 194 -22.58 -32.20 -14.37
C ASN A 194 -21.82 -33.40 -14.92
N ASP A 195 -22.07 -33.75 -16.18
CA ASP A 195 -21.42 -34.86 -16.90
C ASP A 195 -20.29 -34.39 -17.84
N GLY A 196 -19.90 -33.11 -17.78
CA GLY A 196 -18.93 -32.51 -18.71
C GLY A 196 -19.47 -32.28 -20.12
N ALA A 197 -20.77 -32.48 -20.34
CA ALA A 197 -21.49 -32.21 -21.58
C ALA A 197 -22.73 -31.35 -21.30
N ASP A 198 -23.93 -31.84 -21.64
CA ASP A 198 -25.18 -31.07 -21.58
C ASP A 198 -26.06 -31.44 -20.36
N TRP A 199 -25.63 -32.37 -19.51
CA TRP A 199 -26.40 -32.76 -18.31
C TRP A 199 -25.92 -31.96 -17.09
N GLU A 200 -26.89 -31.36 -16.40
CA GLU A 200 -26.69 -30.64 -15.14
C GLU A 200 -27.82 -30.98 -14.19
N TYR A 201 -27.50 -31.18 -12.92
CA TYR A 201 -28.47 -31.46 -11.87
C TYR A 201 -28.11 -30.75 -10.57
N GLU A 202 -29.05 -29.93 -10.11
CA GLU A 202 -28.97 -29.23 -8.83
C GLU A 202 -29.63 -30.10 -7.75
N TYR A 203 -28.90 -30.46 -6.70
CA TYR A 203 -29.46 -31.25 -5.62
C TYR A 203 -30.34 -30.40 -4.70
N GLU A 204 -31.57 -30.87 -4.45
CA GLU A 204 -32.62 -30.08 -3.79
C GLU A 204 -32.28 -29.64 -2.36
N THR A 205 -31.41 -30.37 -1.66
CA THR A 205 -31.02 -30.05 -0.28
C THR A 205 -29.63 -29.40 -0.26
N PRO A 206 -29.51 -28.13 0.13
CA PRO A 206 -28.22 -27.48 0.32
C PRO A 206 -27.35 -28.22 1.34
N LEU A 207 -26.04 -28.19 1.14
CA LEU A 207 -25.06 -28.70 2.08
C LEU A 207 -24.68 -27.59 3.06
N GLU A 208 -24.74 -27.88 4.36
CA GLU A 208 -24.24 -27.01 5.43
C GLU A 208 -22.78 -27.35 5.71
N ILE A 209 -21.91 -26.42 5.29
CA ILE A 209 -20.47 -26.43 5.55
C ILE A 209 -20.19 -25.55 6.76
N LEU A 210 -19.59 -26.13 7.81
CA LEU A 210 -19.21 -25.46 9.04
C LEU A 210 -18.11 -24.44 8.76
N PRO A 211 -18.32 -23.15 9.04
CA PRO A 211 -17.33 -22.11 8.75
C PRO A 211 -16.11 -22.22 9.68
N ALA A 212 -15.02 -21.57 9.28
CA ALA A 212 -13.93 -21.27 10.21
C ALA A 212 -14.39 -20.27 11.27
N THR A 213 -13.90 -20.43 12.50
CA THR A 213 -14.17 -19.49 13.59
C THR A 213 -12.89 -19.10 14.29
N TYR A 214 -12.87 -17.90 14.85
CA TYR A 214 -11.82 -17.41 15.75
C TYR A 214 -12.32 -17.47 17.20
N ALA A 215 -11.45 -17.95 18.09
CA ALA A 215 -11.72 -18.07 19.52
C ALA A 215 -10.73 -17.28 20.39
N GLY A 216 -9.47 -17.10 19.97
CA GLY A 216 -8.51 -16.34 20.76
C GLY A 216 -7.08 -16.31 20.22
N LEU A 217 -6.27 -15.43 20.81
CA LEU A 217 -4.82 -15.33 20.61
C LEU A 217 -4.08 -15.80 21.86
N SER A 218 -2.91 -16.43 21.69
CA SER A 218 -2.03 -16.79 22.82
C SER A 218 -1.49 -15.57 23.58
N THR A 219 -1.41 -14.40 22.92
CA THR A 219 -1.06 -13.11 23.53
C THR A 219 -1.56 -11.95 22.66
N THR A 220 -1.94 -10.85 23.29
CA THR A 220 -2.26 -9.57 22.62
C THR A 220 -1.12 -8.56 22.69
N THR A 221 0.03 -8.93 23.25
CA THR A 221 1.23 -8.07 23.34
C THR A 221 2.49 -8.80 22.84
N PRO A 222 2.48 -9.34 21.61
CA PRO A 222 3.63 -10.07 21.12
C PRO A 222 4.81 -9.16 20.78
N ASP A 223 6.01 -9.69 20.90
CA ASP A 223 7.23 -9.11 20.35
C ASP A 223 7.36 -9.45 18.84
N PHE A 224 8.17 -8.71 18.09
CA PHE A 224 8.51 -9.07 16.71
C PHE A 224 9.29 -10.38 16.68
N GLY A 225 9.01 -11.22 15.70
CA GLY A 225 9.54 -12.59 15.59
C GLY A 225 8.98 -13.55 16.62
N GLN A 226 8.16 -13.11 17.58
CA GLN A 226 7.54 -14.01 18.55
C GLN A 226 6.54 -14.93 17.84
N GLN A 227 6.63 -16.22 18.17
CA GLN A 227 5.62 -17.19 17.77
C GLN A 227 4.33 -16.98 18.60
N ILE A 228 3.21 -16.86 17.90
CA ILE A 228 1.87 -16.76 18.48
C ILE A 228 0.99 -17.91 17.98
N GLN A 229 -0.04 -18.21 18.76
CA GLN A 229 -1.07 -19.16 18.38
C GLN A 229 -2.41 -18.44 18.23
N ILE A 230 -3.14 -18.83 17.19
CA ILE A 230 -4.51 -18.38 16.91
C ILE A 230 -5.40 -19.61 17.06
N THR A 231 -6.36 -19.57 17.97
CA THR A 231 -7.26 -20.69 18.25
C THR A 231 -8.65 -20.47 17.67
N GLY A 232 -9.33 -21.55 17.33
CA GLY A 232 -10.58 -21.50 16.58
C GLY A 232 -11.11 -22.88 16.20
N THR A 233 -11.92 -22.92 15.14
CA THR A 233 -12.38 -24.16 14.50
C THR A 233 -12.19 -24.08 12.99
N ASN A 234 -12.00 -25.22 12.33
CA ASN A 234 -11.84 -25.34 10.88
C ASN A 234 -10.74 -24.43 10.30
N LEU A 235 -9.65 -24.22 11.06
CA LEU A 235 -8.59 -23.28 10.69
C LEU A 235 -7.71 -23.76 9.53
N HIS A 236 -7.84 -25.03 9.12
CA HIS A 236 -7.18 -25.55 7.91
C HIS A 236 -7.72 -24.94 6.62
N THR A 237 -8.86 -24.26 6.69
CA THR A 237 -9.44 -23.50 5.57
C THR A 237 -8.83 -22.10 5.40
N VAL A 238 -7.94 -21.68 6.32
CA VAL A 238 -7.17 -20.44 6.18
C VAL A 238 -6.13 -20.63 5.08
N GLU A 239 -6.13 -19.73 4.10
CA GLU A 239 -5.16 -19.66 3.02
C GLU A 239 -4.01 -18.72 3.37
N THR A 240 -4.32 -17.54 3.93
CA THR A 240 -3.32 -16.51 4.23
C THR A 240 -3.59 -15.83 5.57
N ILE A 241 -2.52 -15.50 6.29
CA ILE A 241 -2.55 -14.65 7.49
C ILE A 241 -1.89 -13.33 7.16
N MET A 242 -2.61 -12.23 7.41
CA MET A 242 -2.17 -10.87 7.17
C MET A 242 -2.12 -10.11 8.49
N PHE A 243 -0.92 -9.74 8.91
CA PHE A 243 -0.67 -8.88 10.05
C PHE A 243 -0.99 -7.41 9.70
N PRO A 244 -1.33 -6.58 10.70
CA PRO A 244 -1.57 -5.17 10.49
C PRO A 244 -0.35 -4.51 9.82
N GLY A 245 -0.61 -3.74 8.75
CA GLY A 245 0.44 -3.26 7.83
C GLY A 245 0.43 -3.98 6.49
N GLY A 246 -0.38 -5.04 6.34
CA GLY A 246 -0.50 -5.79 5.08
C GLY A 246 0.61 -6.82 4.89
N VAL A 247 1.26 -7.23 5.99
CA VAL A 247 2.41 -8.13 5.96
C VAL A 247 1.93 -9.57 6.18
N THR A 248 2.27 -10.47 5.27
CA THR A 248 1.93 -11.88 5.41
C THR A 248 2.95 -12.63 6.26
N SER A 249 2.54 -13.75 6.86
CA SER A 249 3.43 -14.64 7.59
C SER A 249 3.11 -16.09 7.28
N GLU A 250 4.15 -16.93 7.23
CA GLU A 250 3.98 -18.37 7.14
C GLU A 250 3.36 -18.90 8.43
N PHE A 251 2.62 -20.00 8.30
CA PHE A 251 1.96 -20.62 9.43
C PHE A 251 1.79 -22.13 9.24
N THR A 252 1.52 -22.81 10.35
CA THR A 252 1.12 -24.21 10.38
C THR A 252 -0.20 -24.36 11.11
N VAL A 253 -1.02 -25.32 10.70
CA VAL A 253 -2.27 -25.68 11.37
C VAL A 253 -2.09 -27.00 12.12
N SER A 254 -2.63 -27.12 13.33
CA SER A 254 -2.64 -28.37 14.08
C SER A 254 -3.49 -29.45 13.41
N ASP A 255 -3.19 -30.73 13.67
CA ASP A 255 -3.92 -31.87 13.10
C ASP A 255 -5.41 -31.90 13.44
N ASP A 256 -5.81 -31.27 14.55
CA ASP A 256 -7.22 -31.14 14.96
C ASP A 256 -7.92 -29.90 14.37
N ASN A 257 -7.22 -29.14 13.51
CA ASN A 257 -7.68 -27.94 12.82
C ASN A 257 -8.13 -26.79 13.73
N LYS A 258 -7.68 -26.76 15.00
CA LYS A 258 -8.11 -25.77 16.00
C LYS A 258 -7.06 -24.72 16.35
N THR A 259 -5.80 -24.92 15.95
CA THR A 259 -4.70 -24.02 16.29
C THR A 259 -3.84 -23.72 15.08
N ILE A 260 -3.72 -22.44 14.75
CA ILE A 260 -2.70 -21.91 13.85
C ILE A 260 -1.51 -21.47 14.67
N THR A 261 -0.30 -21.77 14.20
CA THR A 261 0.96 -21.26 14.76
C THR A 261 1.66 -20.42 13.70
N THR A 262 2.01 -19.17 14.04
CA THR A 262 2.68 -18.23 13.12
C THR A 262 3.60 -17.29 13.90
N ASN A 263 4.56 -16.66 13.22
CA ASN A 263 5.47 -15.68 13.83
C ASN A 263 5.03 -14.25 13.47
N VAL A 264 5.15 -13.31 14.40
CA VAL A 264 4.86 -11.88 14.14
C VAL A 264 5.96 -11.27 13.26
N PRO A 265 5.67 -10.79 12.03
CA PRO A 265 6.68 -10.16 11.17
C PRO A 265 7.23 -8.85 11.74
N ALA A 266 8.47 -8.47 11.38
CA ALA A 266 9.12 -7.25 11.85
C ALA A 266 8.42 -5.95 11.39
N GLU A 267 7.84 -5.96 10.18
CA GLU A 267 7.08 -4.84 9.60
C GLU A 267 5.63 -4.75 10.10
N THR A 268 5.33 -5.35 11.25
CA THR A 268 3.97 -5.32 11.83
C THR A 268 3.73 -4.01 12.57
N LYS A 269 2.52 -3.47 12.48
CA LYS A 269 2.01 -2.43 13.40
C LYS A 269 0.95 -2.99 14.35
N SER A 270 0.60 -2.22 15.37
CA SER A 270 -0.52 -2.61 16.26
C SER A 270 -1.85 -2.62 15.49
N GLY A 271 -2.72 -3.58 15.82
CA GLY A 271 -4.00 -3.78 15.16
C GLY A 271 -4.42 -5.25 15.15
N ALA A 272 -5.54 -5.57 14.52
CA ALA A 272 -6.02 -6.95 14.41
C ALA A 272 -5.42 -7.69 13.21
N ILE A 273 -5.18 -8.99 13.38
CA ILE A 273 -4.71 -9.89 12.32
C ILE A 273 -5.94 -10.30 11.48
N THR A 274 -5.77 -10.37 10.17
CA THR A 274 -6.78 -10.87 9.23
C THR A 274 -6.39 -12.26 8.73
N LEU A 275 -7.29 -13.22 8.90
CA LEU A 275 -7.22 -14.54 8.30
C LEU A 275 -8.06 -14.53 7.03
N VAL A 276 -7.46 -14.83 5.89
CA VAL A 276 -8.15 -14.98 4.59
C VAL A 276 -8.32 -16.47 4.32
N LEU A 277 -9.55 -16.89 4.05
CA LEU A 277 -9.92 -18.28 3.78
C LEU A 277 -9.83 -18.59 2.29
N TYR A 278 -9.69 -19.87 1.92
CA TYR A 278 -9.72 -20.33 0.52
C TYR A 278 -11.04 -19.99 -0.21
N SER A 279 -12.14 -19.75 0.53
CA SER A 279 -13.39 -19.27 -0.08
C SER A 279 -13.36 -17.78 -0.45
N GLY A 280 -12.32 -17.05 -0.03
CA GLY A 280 -12.20 -15.60 -0.16
C GLY A 280 -12.81 -14.82 1.01
N ALA A 281 -13.52 -15.47 1.93
CA ALA A 281 -14.00 -14.85 3.17
C ALA A 281 -12.83 -14.48 4.11
N SER A 282 -13.08 -13.54 5.03
CA SER A 282 -12.07 -13.07 5.98
C SER A 282 -12.56 -13.08 7.42
N ILE A 283 -11.69 -13.44 8.37
CA ILE A 283 -11.91 -13.41 9.81
C ILE A 283 -10.89 -12.47 10.45
N THR A 284 -11.32 -11.65 11.40
CA THR A 284 -10.45 -10.72 12.14
C THR A 284 -10.28 -11.19 13.59
N THR A 285 -9.05 -11.13 14.12
CA THR A 285 -8.73 -11.49 15.51
C THR A 285 -8.94 -10.33 16.48
N ASP A 286 -8.63 -10.53 17.76
CA ASP A 286 -8.38 -9.41 18.67
C ASP A 286 -7.16 -8.58 18.22
N GLU A 287 -7.09 -7.32 18.63
CA GLU A 287 -5.95 -6.45 18.34
C GLU A 287 -4.70 -6.89 19.11
N ILE A 288 -3.57 -6.98 18.40
CA ILE A 288 -2.24 -7.08 18.99
C ILE A 288 -1.63 -5.69 19.17
N LYS A 289 -0.90 -5.51 20.27
CA LYS A 289 -0.08 -4.33 20.55
C LYS A 289 1.38 -4.71 20.50
N VAL A 290 2.04 -4.36 19.40
CA VAL A 290 3.48 -4.58 19.24
C VAL A 290 4.27 -3.50 19.99
N PRO A 291 5.45 -3.83 20.53
CA PRO A 291 6.30 -2.85 21.20
C PRO A 291 6.73 -1.72 20.25
N THR A 292 6.44 -0.49 20.63
CA THR A 292 6.85 0.72 19.91
C THR A 292 7.97 1.46 20.66
N VAL A 293 8.80 2.18 19.92
CA VAL A 293 9.72 3.17 20.44
C VAL A 293 8.96 4.34 21.03
N THR A 294 9.47 4.92 22.12
CA THR A 294 8.90 6.14 22.70
C THR A 294 10.01 7.09 23.14
N ILE A 295 9.77 8.40 23.03
CA ILE A 295 10.65 9.43 23.58
C ILE A 295 10.06 9.90 24.91
N THR A 296 10.86 9.89 25.96
CA THR A 296 10.51 10.43 27.27
C THR A 296 11.10 11.82 27.48
N SER A 297 12.32 12.06 27.00
CA SER A 297 12.97 13.37 27.10
C SER A 297 14.11 13.55 26.11
N ILE A 298 14.51 14.81 25.90
CA ILE A 298 15.68 15.22 25.14
C ILE A 298 16.50 16.20 25.98
N SER A 299 17.83 16.07 25.97
CA SER A 299 18.72 16.90 26.79
C SER A 299 18.67 18.39 26.44
N LYS A 300 18.41 18.72 25.17
CA LYS A 300 18.30 20.08 24.66
C LYS A 300 17.46 20.10 23.38
N ALA A 301 16.37 20.87 23.36
CA ALA A 301 15.46 20.97 22.22
C ALA A 301 15.44 22.37 21.56
N LYS A 302 16.05 23.37 22.19
CA LYS A 302 16.10 24.76 21.72
C LYS A 302 17.51 25.33 21.94
N ASP A 303 17.82 26.40 21.21
CA ASP A 303 19.11 27.08 21.24
C ASP A 303 20.29 26.12 20.96
N ILE A 304 20.05 25.11 20.12
CA ILE A 304 21.02 24.07 19.79
C ILE A 304 22.13 24.66 18.91
N LYS A 305 23.38 24.37 19.23
CA LYS A 305 24.55 24.82 18.47
C LYS A 305 25.26 23.62 17.85
N VAL A 306 25.90 23.84 16.71
CA VAL A 306 26.80 22.84 16.10
C VAL A 306 27.84 22.41 17.12
N GLY A 307 28.07 21.10 17.23
CA GLY A 307 28.96 20.50 18.23
C GLY A 307 28.32 20.19 19.59
N ASP A 308 27.08 20.64 19.85
CA ASP A 308 26.36 20.23 21.06
C ASP A 308 26.15 18.71 21.08
N LYS A 309 26.25 18.10 22.26
CA LYS A 309 25.92 16.69 22.46
C LYS A 309 24.45 16.55 22.87
N ILE A 310 23.65 15.93 22.02
CA ILE A 310 22.22 15.69 22.24
C ILE A 310 22.03 14.26 22.74
N THR A 311 21.24 14.09 23.80
CA THR A 311 20.83 12.79 24.33
C THR A 311 19.31 12.72 24.33
N ILE A 312 18.75 11.77 23.60
CA ILE A 312 17.32 11.44 23.61
C ILE A 312 17.15 10.21 24.50
N THR A 313 16.25 10.28 25.49
CA THR A 313 15.94 9.18 26.40
C THR A 313 14.54 8.65 26.12
N GLY A 314 14.37 7.33 26.17
CA GLY A 314 13.14 6.67 25.79
C GLY A 314 13.13 5.18 26.09
N THR A 315 12.33 4.44 25.33
CA THR A 315 12.24 2.97 25.40
C THR A 315 12.35 2.34 24.02
N ASN A 316 12.82 1.09 24.00
CA ASN A 316 12.88 0.23 22.81
C ASN A 316 13.74 0.79 21.65
N PHE A 317 14.68 1.68 21.94
CA PHE A 317 15.53 2.29 20.90
C PHE A 317 16.49 1.29 20.25
N ASP A 318 16.70 0.11 20.83
CA ASP A 318 17.41 -1.02 20.21
C ASP A 318 16.72 -1.59 18.96
N ARG A 319 15.59 -1.01 18.55
CA ARG A 319 14.75 -1.45 17.43
C ARG A 319 14.64 -0.42 16.31
N ILE A 320 15.32 0.71 16.43
CA ILE A 320 15.26 1.76 15.40
C ILE A 320 16.05 1.32 14.17
N GLU A 321 15.55 1.67 12.98
CA GLU A 321 16.23 1.47 11.71
C GLU A 321 17.03 2.70 11.31
N SER A 322 16.50 3.92 11.55
CA SER A 322 17.18 5.15 11.16
C SER A 322 16.82 6.34 12.02
N ILE A 323 17.74 7.31 12.07
CA ILE A 323 17.53 8.62 12.68
C ILE A 323 17.82 9.68 11.61
N THR A 324 16.87 10.55 11.32
CA THR A 324 17.01 11.65 10.37
C THR A 324 17.01 12.97 11.13
N LEU A 325 18.03 13.79 10.90
CA LEU A 325 18.13 15.14 11.44
C LEU A 325 17.64 16.17 10.41
N PRO A 326 16.93 17.24 10.85
CA PRO A 326 16.45 18.29 9.96
C PRO A 326 17.61 19.05 9.31
N GLY A 327 17.52 19.30 8.00
CA GLY A 327 18.56 19.99 7.22
C GLY A 327 19.81 19.16 6.90
N TYR A 328 20.09 18.11 7.69
CA TYR A 328 21.26 17.25 7.54
C TYR A 328 20.98 15.94 6.77
N GLY A 329 19.89 15.24 7.11
CA GLY A 329 19.57 13.92 6.56
C GLY A 329 19.75 12.78 7.57
N ILE A 330 19.85 11.55 7.06
CA ILE A 330 19.98 10.32 7.88
C ILE A 330 21.37 10.25 8.50
N LEU A 331 21.44 9.99 9.81
CA LEU A 331 22.70 9.74 10.52
C LEU A 331 23.29 8.39 10.12
N GLY A 332 24.61 8.37 9.87
CA GLY A 332 25.39 7.13 9.75
C GLY A 332 25.52 6.39 11.08
N ASP A 333 25.73 5.07 11.03
CA ASP A 333 25.83 4.21 12.22
C ASP A 333 26.93 4.61 13.21
N ASP A 334 27.98 5.31 12.75
CA ASP A 334 29.08 5.82 13.56
C ASP A 334 28.86 7.26 14.08
N GLU A 335 27.79 7.93 13.66
CA GLU A 335 27.46 9.32 14.06
C GLU A 335 26.61 9.41 15.33
N TYR A 336 26.13 8.27 15.84
CA TYR A 336 25.37 8.19 17.08
C TYR A 336 25.73 6.95 17.90
N THR A 337 25.43 6.99 19.18
CA THR A 337 25.48 5.82 20.06
C THR A 337 24.07 5.44 20.49
N LEU A 338 23.77 4.15 20.40
CA LEU A 338 22.45 3.59 20.66
C LEU A 338 22.49 2.61 21.84
N THR A 339 21.50 2.72 22.72
CA THR A 339 21.16 1.72 23.72
C THR A 339 19.64 1.57 23.75
N LYS A 340 19.11 0.54 24.42
CA LYS A 340 17.66 0.34 24.55
C LYS A 340 16.86 1.55 25.06
N THR A 341 17.50 2.47 25.80
CA THR A 341 16.83 3.62 26.41
C THR A 341 17.43 4.97 26.05
N LYS A 342 18.53 5.02 25.28
CA LYS A 342 19.18 6.27 24.91
C LYS A 342 19.73 6.26 23.49
N ILE A 343 19.50 7.37 22.78
CA ILE A 343 20.19 7.76 21.57
C ILE A 343 21.06 8.96 21.94
N THR A 344 22.30 9.01 21.44
CA THR A 344 23.18 10.16 21.66
C THR A 344 23.97 10.45 20.41
N PHE A 345 23.96 11.71 19.97
CA PHE A 345 24.70 12.18 18.79
C PHE A 345 25.26 13.58 19.06
N THR A 346 26.21 13.99 18.24
CA THR A 346 26.74 15.36 18.22
C THR A 346 26.11 16.11 17.07
N VAL A 347 25.64 17.34 17.31
CA VAL A 347 24.96 18.16 16.31
C VAL A 347 25.93 18.46 15.15
N PRO A 348 25.65 17.96 13.93
CA PRO A 348 26.51 18.16 12.78
C PRO A 348 26.35 19.58 12.21
N ASP A 349 27.32 19.98 11.38
CA ASP A 349 27.17 21.17 10.54
C ASP A 349 26.08 20.92 9.48
N GLY A 350 25.24 21.92 9.22
CA GLY A 350 24.09 21.80 8.32
C GLY A 350 22.78 21.32 8.96
N MET A 351 22.77 20.96 10.26
CA MET A 351 21.50 20.76 10.98
C MET A 351 20.72 22.07 11.11
N THR A 352 19.42 22.05 10.85
CA THR A 352 18.52 23.23 10.90
C THR A 352 17.41 23.07 11.94
N ASP A 353 16.56 24.07 12.07
CA ASP A 353 15.28 23.92 12.77
C ASP A 353 14.42 22.84 12.09
N GLY A 354 13.61 22.12 12.87
CA GLY A 354 12.69 21.11 12.34
C GLY A 354 12.45 19.95 13.29
N LYS A 355 12.25 18.76 12.74
CA LYS A 355 11.98 17.53 13.51
C LYS A 355 13.09 16.51 13.29
N ILE A 356 13.58 15.94 14.39
CA ILE A 356 14.31 14.68 14.38
C ILE A 356 13.30 13.57 14.15
N VAL A 357 13.50 12.75 13.12
CA VAL A 357 12.62 11.63 12.79
C VAL A 357 13.34 10.33 13.14
N ILE A 358 12.75 9.51 14.00
CA ILE A 358 13.29 8.20 14.36
C ILE A 358 12.31 7.15 13.83
N VAL A 359 12.81 6.27 12.96
CA VAL A 359 12.04 5.22 12.30
C VAL A 359 12.38 3.89 12.97
N GLN A 360 11.36 3.16 13.39
CA GLN A 360 11.50 1.79 13.89
C GLN A 360 11.23 0.76 12.79
N ASN A 361 10.23 1.01 11.96
CA ASN A 361 9.93 0.24 10.74
C ASN A 361 9.04 1.09 9.82
N SER A 362 8.58 0.53 8.70
CA SER A 362 7.76 1.25 7.71
C SER A 362 6.45 1.85 8.24
N PHE A 363 5.98 1.42 9.42
CA PHE A 363 4.72 1.85 10.02
C PHE A 363 4.86 2.53 11.39
N ILE A 364 6.04 2.53 11.99
CA ILE A 364 6.29 3.07 13.33
C ILE A 364 7.39 4.12 13.24
N THR A 365 6.97 5.38 13.29
CA THR A 365 7.84 6.57 13.27
C THR A 365 7.46 7.50 14.42
N ILE A 366 8.48 8.07 15.08
CA ILE A 366 8.32 9.07 16.13
C ILE A 366 9.14 10.32 15.76
N GLU A 367 8.64 11.48 16.13
CA GLU A 367 9.25 12.76 15.79
C GLU A 367 9.51 13.61 17.03
N GLN A 368 10.61 14.36 17.03
CA GLN A 368 10.98 15.28 18.10
C GLN A 368 11.39 16.64 17.51
N GLY A 369 10.62 17.69 17.83
CA GLY A 369 10.94 19.06 17.42
C GLY A 369 12.21 19.60 18.07
N VAL A 370 13.02 20.31 17.28
CA VAL A 370 14.28 20.94 17.68
C VAL A 370 14.46 22.30 17.01
N MET A 371 15.09 23.23 17.71
CA MET A 371 15.46 24.55 17.19
C MET A 371 16.94 24.84 17.45
N MET A 372 17.63 25.20 16.38
CA MET A 372 18.97 25.72 16.39
C MET A 372 18.99 27.12 17.00
N TYR A 373 20.14 27.48 17.56
CA TYR A 373 20.40 28.83 18.01
C TYR A 373 20.42 29.77 16.79
N SER A 374 19.64 30.85 16.86
CA SER A 374 19.76 31.97 15.92
C SER A 374 19.90 33.27 16.69
N ASP A 375 20.83 34.13 16.25
CA ASP A 375 20.90 35.50 16.74
C ASP A 375 19.67 36.28 16.24
N ALA A 376 19.10 37.11 17.13
CA ALA A 376 18.10 38.10 16.71
C ALA A 376 18.72 38.97 15.59
N PRO A 377 17.98 39.25 14.50
CA PRO A 377 18.50 40.10 13.44
C PRO A 377 18.91 41.47 13.99
N GLU A 378 19.99 42.00 13.45
CA GLU A 378 20.60 43.25 13.90
C GLU A 378 20.65 44.26 12.76
N THR A 379 20.17 45.48 13.01
CA THR A 379 20.36 46.61 12.11
C THR A 379 21.73 47.22 12.38
N THR A 380 22.58 47.27 11.35
CA THR A 380 23.84 48.02 11.43
C THR A 380 23.55 49.51 11.36
N ILE A 381 23.88 50.23 12.43
CA ILE A 381 23.70 51.68 12.52
C ILE A 381 24.99 52.45 12.23
N TRP A 382 26.14 51.75 12.23
CA TRP A 382 27.45 52.31 11.88
C TRP A 382 28.43 51.21 11.48
N SER A 383 29.27 51.40 10.45
CA SER A 383 30.25 50.39 10.00
C SER A 383 31.49 50.95 9.28
N ASN A 384 31.86 52.20 9.55
CA ASN A 384 32.94 52.87 8.81
C ASN A 384 34.35 52.36 9.15
N GLY A 385 34.50 51.55 10.20
CA GLY A 385 35.80 51.19 10.76
C GLY A 385 36.42 52.35 11.55
N PHE A 386 36.90 52.09 12.77
CA PHE A 386 37.50 53.12 13.61
C PHE A 386 38.57 52.52 14.51
N GLU A 387 39.83 52.91 14.27
CA GLU A 387 40.94 52.58 15.14
C GLU A 387 41.04 53.60 16.28
N CYS A 388 40.99 53.11 17.52
CA CYS A 388 41.04 53.89 18.74
C CYS A 388 42.28 53.49 19.55
N VAL A 389 43.33 54.29 19.45
CA VAL A 389 44.56 54.18 20.26
C VAL A 389 44.86 55.56 20.86
N GLY A 390 44.94 55.63 22.19
CA GLY A 390 45.20 56.88 22.91
C GLY A 390 43.98 57.80 23.07
N TRP A 391 42.78 57.25 23.27
CA TRP A 391 41.55 58.01 23.55
C TRP A 391 41.08 59.01 22.48
N PRO A 392 41.20 58.74 21.16
CA PRO A 392 40.44 59.49 20.17
C PRO A 392 38.95 59.16 20.29
N GLY A 393 38.07 60.07 19.85
CA GLY A 393 36.63 59.88 19.89
C GLY A 393 36.04 59.75 18.49
N ASN A 394 35.37 58.63 18.23
CA ASN A 394 34.47 58.45 17.12
C ASN A 394 33.17 59.18 17.41
N GLN A 395 32.82 60.11 16.52
CA GLN A 395 31.76 61.07 16.68
C GLN A 395 30.64 60.87 15.64
N ASP A 396 30.71 59.81 14.85
CA ASP A 396 29.83 59.59 13.69
C ASP A 396 28.36 59.36 14.08
N LEU A 397 28.09 58.96 15.33
CA LEU A 397 26.74 58.80 15.88
C LEU A 397 26.31 59.98 16.77
N ALA A 398 27.09 61.06 16.81
CA ALA A 398 26.80 62.29 17.52
C ALA A 398 26.31 63.39 16.55
N TRP A 399 25.73 64.46 17.11
CA TRP A 399 25.26 65.65 16.38
C TRP A 399 24.42 65.38 15.12
N GLY A 400 23.44 64.47 15.23
CA GLY A 400 22.54 64.14 14.14
C GLY A 400 23.06 63.03 13.21
N GLY A 401 24.22 62.44 13.50
CA GLY A 401 24.70 61.24 12.81
C GLY A 401 23.83 59.99 13.03
N TYR A 402 23.03 59.98 14.11
CA TYR A 402 21.98 59.00 14.34
C TYR A 402 20.84 59.62 15.17
N ASP A 403 19.59 59.30 14.82
CA ASP A 403 18.42 59.79 15.55
C ASP A 403 18.13 58.90 16.77
N TRP A 404 18.75 59.24 17.89
CA TRP A 404 18.59 58.54 19.17
C TRP A 404 17.17 58.60 19.74
N SER A 405 16.32 59.53 19.28
CA SER A 405 14.93 59.61 19.73
C SER A 405 14.07 58.44 19.21
N THR A 406 14.55 57.73 18.20
CA THR A 406 13.91 56.53 17.64
C THR A 406 14.17 55.26 18.44
N VAL A 407 15.11 55.29 19.40
CA VAL A 407 15.53 54.13 20.18
C VAL A 407 14.66 53.97 21.42
N GLN A 408 14.28 52.73 21.74
CA GLN A 408 13.47 52.42 22.92
C GLN A 408 14.33 51.89 24.07
N ALA A 409 13.93 52.17 25.31
CA ALA A 409 14.57 51.60 26.49
C ALA A 409 14.56 50.06 26.45
N GLY A 410 15.69 49.45 26.83
CA GLY A 410 15.91 48.00 26.73
C GLY A 410 16.62 47.58 25.43
N THR A 411 16.80 48.48 24.46
CA THR A 411 17.59 48.21 23.24
C THR A 411 19.02 47.83 23.60
N GLN A 412 19.53 46.73 23.02
CA GLN A 412 20.91 46.27 23.21
C GLN A 412 21.82 46.73 22.08
N LEU A 413 22.63 47.76 22.29
CA LEU A 413 23.67 48.14 21.35
C LEU A 413 24.81 47.12 21.38
N LYS A 414 25.25 46.69 20.20
CA LYS A 414 26.39 45.76 20.05
C LYS A 414 27.53 46.43 19.29
N PHE A 415 28.70 46.48 19.92
CA PHE A 415 29.93 47.04 19.38
C PHE A 415 30.87 45.91 19.00
N TYR A 416 31.05 45.68 17.70
CA TYR A 416 31.94 44.63 17.18
C TYR A 416 33.36 45.19 17.08
N TYR A 417 34.32 44.56 17.74
CA TYR A 417 35.69 45.07 17.83
C TYR A 417 36.75 43.99 17.64
N ASN A 418 37.95 44.45 17.28
CA ASN A 418 39.23 43.77 17.53
C ASN A 418 40.08 44.67 18.43
N LYS A 419 41.04 44.15 19.18
CA LYS A 419 42.12 44.96 19.72
C LYS A 419 43.12 45.30 18.61
N VAL A 420 43.68 46.50 18.67
CA VAL A 420 44.74 46.92 17.72
C VAL A 420 46.02 46.15 18.03
N ASN A 421 46.34 46.01 19.32
CA ASN A 421 47.42 45.19 19.86
C ASN A 421 46.82 44.06 20.71
N ALA A 422 46.75 42.87 20.12
CA ALA A 422 46.32 41.64 20.78
C ALA A 422 47.14 41.34 22.05
N GLY A 423 46.52 40.70 23.04
CA GLY A 423 47.10 40.36 24.34
C GLY A 423 47.34 41.53 25.29
N SER A 424 47.08 42.78 24.85
CA SER A 424 47.24 43.98 25.67
C SER A 424 45.90 44.44 26.26
N TRP A 425 45.97 45.31 27.27
CA TRP A 425 44.78 45.95 27.83
C TRP A 425 44.12 46.87 26.78
N GLY A 426 42.81 46.96 26.79
CA GLY A 426 42.02 47.84 25.92
C GLY A 426 40.63 48.03 26.50
N CYS A 427 39.98 49.14 26.15
CA CYS A 427 38.67 49.48 26.67
C CYS A 427 37.85 50.28 25.66
N ILE A 428 36.52 50.19 25.76
CA ILE A 428 35.57 51.08 25.07
C ILE A 428 34.88 51.95 26.12
N SER A 429 34.86 53.26 25.92
CA SER A 429 34.18 54.24 26.76
C SER A 429 33.10 54.95 25.94
N LEU A 430 31.89 54.96 26.46
CA LEU A 430 30.73 55.58 25.82
C LEU A 430 30.46 56.95 26.47
N ARG A 431 30.33 57.99 25.64
CA ARG A 431 30.18 59.38 26.07
C ARG A 431 29.05 60.06 25.30
N HIS A 432 28.46 61.11 25.86
CA HIS A 432 27.55 61.97 25.09
C HIS A 432 28.31 63.08 24.35
N GLY A 433 27.77 63.60 23.25
CA GLY A 433 28.43 64.62 22.42
C GLY A 433 28.81 65.91 23.14
N ASN A 434 28.00 66.37 24.11
CA ASN A 434 28.24 67.61 24.85
C ASN A 434 29.50 67.52 25.74
N GLY A 435 30.64 68.01 25.24
CA GLY A 435 31.91 67.99 25.97
C GLY A 435 32.45 66.58 26.27
N TRP A 436 31.96 65.54 25.60
CA TRP A 436 32.32 64.13 25.85
C TRP A 436 32.10 63.71 27.31
N GLY A 437 31.02 64.21 27.92
CA GLY A 437 30.64 63.86 29.29
C GLY A 437 30.22 62.39 29.43
N ALA A 438 30.15 61.93 30.68
CA ALA A 438 29.75 60.57 31.00
C ALA A 438 28.26 60.36 30.72
N LEU A 439 27.91 59.22 30.11
CA LEU A 439 26.52 58.78 30.07
C LEU A 439 26.03 58.43 31.49
N PRO A 440 24.73 58.60 31.78
CA PRO A 440 24.18 58.29 33.10
C PRO A 440 24.20 56.78 33.39
N ASP A 441 23.94 56.43 34.66
CA ASP A 441 23.80 55.04 35.10
C ASP A 441 22.80 54.26 34.20
N PRO A 442 23.08 52.99 33.88
CA PRO A 442 24.13 52.12 34.44
C PRO A 442 25.43 52.09 33.62
N ILE A 443 25.67 53.06 32.72
CA ILE A 443 26.85 53.02 31.84
C ILE A 443 28.11 53.35 32.66
N PRO A 444 29.08 52.42 32.81
CA PRO A 444 30.32 52.69 33.51
C PRO A 444 31.18 53.67 32.71
N GLY A 445 32.16 54.29 33.36
CA GLY A 445 33.11 55.18 32.69
C GLY A 445 33.86 54.53 31.52
N GLN A 446 34.01 53.19 31.54
CA GLN A 446 34.58 52.38 30.48
C GLN A 446 34.22 50.90 30.66
N TYR A 447 34.29 50.15 29.56
CA TYR A 447 34.20 48.71 29.50
C TYR A 447 35.57 48.14 29.10
N ASP A 448 36.21 47.39 30.00
CA ASP A 448 37.46 46.71 29.70
C ASP A 448 37.21 45.50 28.80
N LEU A 449 38.04 45.34 27.77
CA LEU A 449 37.91 44.30 26.76
C LEU A 449 38.72 43.05 27.20
N SER A 450 38.00 42.00 27.58
CA SER A 450 38.59 40.72 28.02
C SER A 450 39.33 40.02 26.90
N ASP A 451 38.78 40.05 25.69
CA ASP A 451 39.23 39.27 24.54
C ASP A 451 39.86 40.16 23.46
N ASP A 452 40.68 39.57 22.59
CA ASP A 452 41.34 40.30 21.50
C ASP A 452 40.39 40.62 20.34
N GLU A 453 39.24 39.95 20.28
CA GLU A 453 38.12 40.31 19.44
C GLU A 453 36.81 39.92 20.12
N GLY A 454 35.73 40.61 19.78
CA GLY A 454 34.44 40.28 20.36
C GLY A 454 33.35 41.29 20.07
N VAL A 455 32.28 41.16 20.85
CA VAL A 455 31.12 42.04 20.82
C VAL A 455 30.85 42.55 22.21
N LEU A 456 30.99 43.85 22.42
CA LEU A 456 30.51 44.49 23.63
C LEU A 456 29.01 44.77 23.46
N THR A 457 28.18 44.25 24.37
CA THR A 457 26.73 44.48 24.37
C THR A 457 26.35 45.42 25.50
N VAL A 458 25.63 46.50 25.18
CA VAL A 458 25.22 47.55 26.12
C VAL A 458 23.72 47.78 26.02
N THR A 459 23.00 47.58 27.11
CA THR A 459 21.56 47.87 27.18
C THR A 459 21.33 49.34 27.48
N LEU A 460 20.60 50.03 26.59
CA LEU A 460 20.23 51.43 26.80
C LEU A 460 18.99 51.53 27.70
N THR A 461 19.12 52.21 28.84
CA THR A 461 17.96 52.58 29.67
C THR A 461 17.31 53.85 29.12
N GLN A 462 16.08 54.15 29.55
CA GLN A 462 15.42 55.40 29.16
C GLN A 462 16.26 56.63 29.52
N GLY A 463 16.87 56.66 30.70
CA GLY A 463 17.72 57.78 31.13
C GLY A 463 18.95 57.98 30.24
N VAL A 464 19.56 56.90 29.75
CA VAL A 464 20.67 56.98 28.79
C VAL A 464 20.20 57.51 27.44
N ILE A 465 19.03 57.08 26.96
CA ILE A 465 18.45 57.55 25.70
C ILE A 465 18.12 59.05 25.79
N ASP A 466 17.47 59.48 26.88
CA ASP A 466 17.14 60.88 27.13
C ASP A 466 18.40 61.76 27.15
N ASP A 467 19.49 61.27 27.76
CA ASP A 467 20.78 61.94 27.78
C ASP A 467 21.40 62.05 26.38
N LEU A 468 21.42 60.96 25.59
CA LEU A 468 21.92 60.99 24.22
C LEU A 468 21.14 61.98 23.34
N VAL A 469 19.81 62.06 23.51
CA VAL A 469 18.97 63.03 22.79
C VAL A 469 19.27 64.46 23.24
N ALA A 470 19.39 64.71 24.54
CA ALA A 470 19.59 66.05 25.09
C ALA A 470 21.03 66.58 24.92
N ASN A 471 22.02 65.69 24.93
CA ASN A 471 23.44 66.02 25.02
C ASN A 471 24.23 65.62 23.77
N GLY A 472 23.59 65.60 22.59
CA GLY A 472 24.31 65.61 21.31
C GLY A 472 24.76 64.24 20.77
N GLY A 473 24.09 63.16 21.15
CA GLY A 473 24.28 61.80 20.63
C GLY A 473 25.48 61.06 21.23
N LEU A 474 25.87 59.93 20.62
CA LEU A 474 26.86 59.01 21.16
C LEU A 474 28.25 59.26 20.57
N VAL A 475 29.23 59.39 21.44
CA VAL A 475 30.66 59.39 21.14
C VAL A 475 31.29 58.11 21.71
N ILE A 476 32.07 57.41 20.89
CA ILE A 476 32.78 56.19 21.27
C ILE A 476 34.27 56.52 21.36
N THR A 477 34.87 56.33 22.54
CA THR A 477 36.30 56.54 22.80
C THR A 477 36.86 55.36 23.60
N GLY A 478 38.09 55.45 24.09
CA GLY A 478 38.77 54.39 24.84
C GLY A 478 40.20 54.17 24.37
N ASP A 479 40.70 52.94 24.47
CA ASP A 479 42.07 52.64 24.05
C ASP A 479 42.19 51.21 23.51
N ASN A 480 43.14 51.02 22.60
CA ASN A 480 43.53 49.76 22.00
C ASN A 480 42.38 48.93 21.37
N PHE A 481 41.46 49.54 20.62
CA PHE A 481 40.45 48.81 19.84
C PHE A 481 40.26 49.33 18.42
N TYR A 482 40.00 48.43 17.49
CA TYR A 482 39.45 48.69 16.17
C TYR A 482 37.96 48.32 16.18
N LEU A 483 37.09 49.32 16.09
CA LEU A 483 35.66 49.14 16.00
C LEU A 483 35.26 48.86 14.55
N LYS A 484 34.67 47.70 14.31
CA LYS A 484 34.24 47.25 12.98
C LYS A 484 32.87 47.83 12.64
N LYS A 485 31.91 47.65 13.53
CA LYS A 485 30.52 48.09 13.36
C LYS A 485 29.80 48.22 14.69
N ILE A 486 28.71 49.00 14.68
CA ILE A 486 27.74 49.10 15.77
C ILE A 486 26.39 48.66 15.22
N THR A 487 25.71 47.80 15.96
CA THR A 487 24.38 47.33 15.61
C THR A 487 23.40 47.49 16.77
N ILE A 488 22.11 47.50 16.45
CA ILE A 488 21.00 47.37 17.40
C ILE A 488 20.11 46.21 16.96
N PRO A 489 19.25 45.65 17.82
CA PRO A 489 18.23 44.71 17.39
C PRO A 489 17.39 45.36 16.30
N SER A 490 17.18 44.65 15.19
CA SER A 490 16.28 45.11 14.15
C SER A 490 14.91 45.38 14.73
N ALA A 491 14.43 46.63 14.61
CA ALA A 491 13.08 46.98 14.99
C ALA A 491 12.11 46.24 14.06
N GLU A 492 11.20 45.49 14.64
CA GLU A 492 10.14 44.83 13.89
C GLU A 492 9.22 45.87 13.26
N THR A 493 9.23 45.93 11.93
CA THR A 493 8.27 46.71 11.17
C THR A 493 7.14 45.79 10.77
N VAL A 494 6.00 45.93 11.45
CA VAL A 494 4.77 45.22 11.08
C VAL A 494 4.27 45.77 9.76
N LEU A 495 4.34 44.95 8.71
CA LEU A 495 3.80 45.30 7.40
C LEU A 495 2.29 45.10 7.40
N TRP A 496 1.80 44.00 7.95
CA TRP A 496 0.38 43.67 7.94
C TRP A 496 -0.05 42.86 9.17
N LYS A 497 -1.30 43.05 9.60
CA LYS A 497 -1.99 42.23 10.62
C LYS A 497 -3.41 41.93 10.16
N GLY A 498 -3.88 40.72 10.45
CA GLY A 498 -5.22 40.28 10.09
C GLY A 498 -5.32 38.76 10.19
N GLU A 499 -6.18 38.15 9.40
CA GLU A 499 -6.19 36.70 9.20
C GLU A 499 -6.18 36.42 7.70
N CYS A 500 -5.18 35.69 7.22
CA CYS A 500 -5.02 35.32 5.83
C CYS A 500 -4.64 33.83 5.78
N GLY A 501 -5.45 33.02 5.09
CA GLY A 501 -5.14 31.60 4.91
C GLY A 501 -3.88 31.40 4.07
N PRO A 502 -3.45 30.15 3.95
CA PRO A 502 -3.99 29.36 2.86
C PRO A 502 -5.15 28.50 3.33
N THR A 503 -6.22 28.42 2.54
CA THR A 503 -7.37 27.54 2.81
C THR A 503 -7.30 26.22 2.05
N ASN A 504 -6.52 26.20 0.98
CA ASN A 504 -6.38 25.15 -0.03
C ASN A 504 -5.29 25.57 -1.03
N TRP A 505 -5.00 24.69 -1.99
CA TRP A 505 -3.96 24.89 -3.00
C TRP A 505 -4.41 25.74 -4.20
N SER A 506 -5.49 26.53 -4.10
CA SER A 506 -6.02 27.34 -5.22
C SER A 506 -5.47 28.76 -5.28
N GLY A 507 -4.73 29.22 -4.27
CA GLY A 507 -4.14 30.56 -4.24
C GLY A 507 -5.15 31.68 -4.00
N ASP A 508 -6.23 31.41 -3.26
CA ASP A 508 -7.32 32.38 -3.04
C ASP A 508 -6.98 33.45 -1.97
N LYS A 509 -5.80 33.39 -1.33
CA LYS A 509 -5.43 34.19 -0.17
C LYS A 509 -4.07 34.87 -0.35
N MET A 510 -4.09 36.19 -0.40
CA MET A 510 -2.89 37.02 -0.55
C MET A 510 -2.96 38.24 0.35
N ILE A 511 -1.81 38.77 0.72
CA ILE A 511 -1.68 40.09 1.38
C ILE A 511 -1.21 41.07 0.31
N SER A 512 -2.06 42.03 -0.03
CA SER A 512 -1.70 43.15 -0.91
C SER A 512 -0.70 44.08 -0.23
N LEU A 513 0.39 44.39 -0.92
CA LEU A 513 1.45 45.25 -0.42
C LEU A 513 1.16 46.71 -0.84
N THR A 514 0.96 47.59 0.13
CA THR A 514 0.86 49.03 -0.12
C THR A 514 2.22 49.61 -0.47
N ASP A 515 2.25 50.84 -0.98
CA ASP A 515 3.52 51.51 -1.30
C ASP A 515 4.39 51.72 -0.06
N GLU A 516 3.78 51.95 1.12
CA GLU A 516 4.51 52.01 2.39
C GLU A 516 5.12 50.65 2.75
N MET A 517 4.37 49.55 2.60
CA MET A 517 4.90 48.21 2.87
C MET A 517 6.06 47.87 1.93
N LYS A 518 5.93 48.22 0.64
CA LYS A 518 6.95 48.00 -0.38
C LYS A 518 8.25 48.75 -0.06
N ALA A 519 8.18 49.95 0.50
CA ALA A 519 9.36 50.73 0.89
C ALA A 519 10.22 50.04 1.97
N GLU A 520 9.63 49.13 2.74
CA GLU A 520 10.30 48.37 3.81
C GLU A 520 10.98 47.09 3.32
N LEU A 521 10.64 46.62 2.11
CA LEU A 521 11.22 45.42 1.50
C LEU A 521 12.60 45.72 0.93
N LYS A 522 13.64 45.27 1.63
CA LYS A 522 15.04 45.48 1.26
C LYS A 522 15.80 44.17 1.36
N ALA A 523 16.64 43.88 0.37
CA ALA A 523 17.46 42.68 0.38
C ALA A 523 18.35 42.66 1.64
N GLY A 524 18.48 41.48 2.25
CA GLY A 524 19.23 41.28 3.49
C GLY A 524 18.43 41.47 4.78
N ARG A 525 17.26 42.14 4.76
CA ARG A 525 16.34 42.14 5.92
C ARG A 525 15.71 40.75 6.09
N LYS A 526 15.31 40.40 7.31
CA LYS A 526 14.45 39.23 7.49
C LYS A 526 12.99 39.62 7.25
N MET A 527 12.26 38.84 6.49
CA MET A 527 10.80 38.89 6.44
C MET A 527 10.26 37.75 7.30
N GLY A 528 9.18 38.03 8.03
CA GLY A 528 8.58 37.05 8.92
C GLY A 528 7.06 37.05 8.85
N ILE A 529 6.50 35.89 9.14
CA ILE A 529 5.08 35.67 9.34
C ILE A 529 4.85 35.11 10.73
N GLU A 530 3.80 35.59 11.42
CA GLU A 530 3.19 34.86 12.53
C GLU A 530 1.94 34.17 12.03
N PHE A 531 1.63 33.01 12.59
CA PHE A 531 0.47 32.22 12.18
C PHE A 531 -0.05 31.33 13.30
N LYS A 532 -1.31 30.93 13.17
CA LYS A 532 -1.91 29.82 13.91
C LYS A 532 -1.80 28.57 13.05
N CYS A 533 -1.40 27.46 13.67
CA CYS A 533 -1.34 26.16 13.03
C CYS A 533 -2.30 25.20 13.72
N ASP A 534 -3.06 24.45 12.92
CA ASP A 534 -3.98 23.45 13.44
C ASP A 534 -3.24 22.23 14.01
N ALA A 535 -3.95 21.41 14.81
CA ALA A 535 -3.38 20.23 15.47
C ALA A 535 -2.76 19.21 14.49
N GLY A 536 -3.23 19.17 13.25
CA GLY A 536 -2.70 18.31 12.18
C GLY A 536 -1.44 18.84 11.50
N GLY A 537 -0.93 20.01 11.92
CA GLY A 537 0.09 20.73 11.18
C GLY A 537 -0.50 21.47 9.98
N GLY A 538 0.34 22.17 9.25
CA GLY A 538 -0.10 23.03 8.17
C GLY A 538 0.99 23.28 7.15
N GLN A 539 0.63 23.18 5.88
CA GLN A 539 1.55 23.32 4.76
C GLN A 539 1.33 24.65 4.06
N VAL A 540 2.41 25.33 3.70
CA VAL A 540 2.37 26.58 2.93
C VAL A 540 3.51 26.68 1.93
N GLU A 541 3.17 27.13 0.72
CA GLU A 541 4.06 27.71 -0.26
C GLU A 541 3.87 29.24 -0.22
N ILE A 542 4.98 29.97 -0.11
CA ILE A 542 5.01 31.43 -0.08
C ILE A 542 5.59 31.93 -1.40
N CYS A 543 4.80 32.68 -2.18
CA CYS A 543 5.18 33.14 -3.51
C CYS A 543 4.69 34.57 -3.80
N GLY A 544 5.14 35.15 -4.91
CA GLY A 544 4.54 36.37 -5.45
C GLY A 544 3.12 36.13 -5.97
N ALA A 545 2.36 37.21 -6.16
CA ALA A 545 0.95 37.17 -6.57
C ALA A 545 0.67 36.37 -7.86
N TRP A 546 1.66 36.20 -8.73
CA TRP A 546 1.57 35.43 -9.98
C TRP A 546 2.18 34.03 -9.84
N TRP A 547 2.16 33.47 -8.62
CA TRP A 547 2.72 32.15 -8.32
C TRP A 547 4.23 32.04 -8.57
N THR A 548 4.92 33.19 -8.58
CA THR A 548 6.37 33.22 -8.78
C THR A 548 7.06 32.88 -7.48
N GLY A 549 7.81 31.78 -7.45
CA GLY A 549 8.50 31.32 -6.25
C GLY A 549 9.49 32.35 -5.72
N LEU A 550 9.50 32.54 -4.41
CA LEU A 550 10.52 33.31 -3.71
C LEU A 550 11.73 32.39 -3.43
N GLU A 551 12.94 32.94 -3.48
CA GLU A 551 14.19 32.26 -3.15
C GLU A 551 14.40 32.11 -1.65
N GLY A 552 14.04 33.13 -0.86
CA GLY A 552 14.26 33.15 0.57
C GLY A 552 13.54 32.08 1.40
N PRO A 553 12.21 31.85 1.24
CA PRO A 553 11.45 30.92 2.08
C PRO A 553 11.61 29.43 1.66
N LYS A 554 12.82 29.02 1.27
CA LYS A 554 13.14 27.63 0.89
C LYS A 554 13.62 26.82 2.10
N LEU A 555 12.71 26.48 3.01
CA LEU A 555 12.94 25.39 3.97
C LEU A 555 12.14 24.18 3.49
N VAL A 556 12.85 23.16 3.02
CA VAL A 556 12.29 22.09 2.18
C VAL A 556 11.78 20.92 3.03
N TYR A 557 10.47 20.67 2.95
CA TYR A 557 9.96 19.31 2.81
C TYR A 557 9.23 19.22 1.46
N GLY A 558 9.89 18.58 0.49
CA GLY A 558 9.35 18.32 -0.85
C GLY A 558 9.36 19.52 -1.80
N THR A 559 9.15 19.22 -3.08
CA THR A 559 8.82 20.20 -4.11
C THR A 559 7.46 19.86 -4.68
N ASN A 560 6.66 20.86 -5.03
CA ASN A 560 5.47 20.61 -5.85
C ASN A 560 5.90 20.09 -7.24
N SER A 561 4.94 19.71 -8.08
CA SER A 561 5.20 19.20 -9.45
C SER A 561 6.01 20.15 -10.34
N GLU A 562 6.21 21.41 -9.91
CA GLU A 562 6.94 22.45 -10.63
C GLU A 562 8.26 22.84 -9.95
N GLY A 563 8.71 22.09 -8.93
CA GLY A 563 10.01 22.33 -8.27
C GLY A 563 9.98 23.42 -7.19
N ARG A 564 8.81 23.88 -6.76
CA ARG A 564 8.67 24.98 -5.78
C ARG A 564 8.59 24.45 -4.35
N ALA A 565 9.19 25.18 -3.40
CA ALA A 565 9.35 24.73 -2.02
C ALA A 565 8.05 24.78 -1.23
N ILE A 566 7.72 23.69 -0.54
CA ILE A 566 6.61 23.60 0.41
C ILE A 566 7.20 23.55 1.82
N MET A 567 6.67 24.40 2.70
CA MET A 567 6.99 24.41 4.12
C MET A 567 5.89 23.68 4.89
N ASP A 568 6.29 22.87 5.88
CA ASP A 568 5.38 22.14 6.77
C ASP A 568 5.63 22.58 8.21
N PHE A 569 4.58 23.05 8.87
CA PHE A 569 4.63 23.55 10.24
C PHE A 569 3.81 22.66 11.16
N SER A 570 4.34 22.37 12.34
CA SER A 570 3.58 21.70 13.40
C SER A 570 2.71 22.71 14.16
N ALA A 571 1.74 22.18 14.92
CA ALA A 571 0.87 22.98 15.80
C ALA A 571 1.63 23.88 16.80
N ASP A 572 2.85 23.50 17.18
CA ASP A 572 3.69 24.26 18.13
C ASP A 572 4.48 25.39 17.46
N THR A 573 4.49 25.45 16.13
CA THR A 573 5.17 26.50 15.37
C THR A 573 4.23 27.67 15.18
N THR A 574 4.64 28.86 15.62
CA THR A 574 3.80 30.07 15.60
C THR A 574 4.35 31.19 14.73
N LYS A 575 5.58 31.04 14.23
CA LYS A 575 6.23 32.01 13.36
C LYS A 575 7.24 31.37 12.43
N PHE A 576 7.53 32.07 11.34
CA PHE A 576 8.56 31.71 10.39
C PHE A 576 9.25 32.98 9.87
N GLU A 577 10.58 32.95 9.75
CA GLU A 577 11.39 34.08 9.29
C GLU A 577 12.38 33.60 8.23
N TRP A 578 12.59 34.40 7.19
CA TRP A 578 13.59 34.16 6.16
C TRP A 578 14.26 35.47 5.74
N THR A 579 15.47 35.40 5.20
CA THR A 579 16.16 36.58 4.65
C THR A 579 15.64 36.88 3.25
N LEU A 580 15.22 38.12 3.01
CA LEU A 580 14.84 38.60 1.67
C LEU A 580 16.07 38.65 0.77
N GLN A 581 16.06 37.88 -0.32
CA GLN A 581 17.01 38.02 -1.41
C GLN A 581 16.62 39.20 -2.30
N GLN A 582 17.56 39.71 -3.10
CA GLN A 582 17.22 40.77 -4.07
C GLN A 582 16.15 40.30 -5.06
N ALA A 583 16.21 39.04 -5.49
CA ALA A 583 15.19 38.45 -6.36
C ALA A 583 13.80 38.44 -5.71
N ASP A 584 13.71 38.16 -4.40
CA ASP A 584 12.43 38.18 -3.67
C ASP A 584 11.83 39.58 -3.66
N VAL A 585 12.66 40.59 -3.38
CA VAL A 585 12.25 41.99 -3.36
C VAL A 585 11.73 42.39 -4.74
N ASP A 586 12.47 42.08 -5.80
CA ASP A 586 12.08 42.42 -7.17
C ASP A 586 10.73 41.79 -7.55
N ILE A 587 10.51 40.52 -7.19
CA ILE A 587 9.24 39.81 -7.41
C ILE A 587 8.10 40.49 -6.65
N LEU A 588 8.26 40.73 -5.34
CA LEU A 588 7.20 41.29 -4.50
C LEU A 588 6.85 42.73 -4.89
N LEU A 589 7.84 43.53 -5.29
CA LEU A 589 7.61 44.89 -5.80
C LEU A 589 6.86 44.87 -7.13
N GLN A 590 7.25 43.98 -8.05
CA GLN A 590 6.61 43.86 -9.36
C GLN A 590 5.16 43.36 -9.25
N GLN A 591 4.92 42.37 -8.40
CA GLN A 591 3.64 41.67 -8.33
C GLN A 591 2.68 42.25 -7.29
N GLY A 592 3.19 43.08 -6.38
CA GLY A 592 2.40 43.92 -5.48
C GLY A 592 1.62 43.18 -4.39
N ALA A 593 1.83 41.88 -4.22
CA ALA A 593 1.22 41.07 -3.18
C ALA A 593 2.07 39.84 -2.88
N ILE A 594 1.93 39.32 -1.66
CA ILE A 594 2.44 38.02 -1.26
C ILE A 594 1.29 37.02 -1.21
N LEU A 595 1.50 35.88 -1.88
CA LEU A 595 0.53 34.80 -2.01
C LEU A 595 0.92 33.65 -1.07
N PHE A 596 -0.06 33.14 -0.33
CA PHE A 596 0.08 31.96 0.51
C PHE A 596 -0.83 30.86 -0.03
N VAL A 597 -0.24 29.70 -0.32
CA VAL A 597 -0.94 28.56 -0.91
C VAL A 597 -0.66 27.33 -0.06
N GLY A 598 -1.63 26.46 0.22
CA GLY A 598 -1.39 25.43 1.23
C GLY A 598 -2.57 24.52 1.53
N ASN A 599 -2.43 23.63 2.50
CA ASN A 599 -3.44 22.59 2.78
C ASN A 599 -4.62 23.05 3.64
N GLY A 600 -4.68 24.31 4.08
CA GLY A 600 -5.75 24.81 4.95
C GLY A 600 -5.43 24.83 6.44
N GLY A 601 -4.32 24.23 6.88
CA GLY A 601 -3.96 24.10 8.31
C GLY A 601 -3.27 25.32 8.92
N LEU A 602 -3.17 26.43 8.18
CA LEU A 602 -2.47 27.65 8.60
C LEU A 602 -3.32 28.89 8.42
N THR A 603 -3.29 29.76 9.43
CA THR A 603 -3.83 31.12 9.34
C THR A 603 -2.72 32.11 9.67
N ILE A 604 -2.23 32.82 8.66
CA ILE A 604 -1.28 33.93 8.81
C ILE A 604 -1.97 35.07 9.54
N THR A 605 -1.39 35.49 10.66
CA THR A 605 -1.94 36.54 11.52
C THR A 605 -1.19 37.85 11.42
N LYS A 606 0.06 37.81 10.95
CA LYS A 606 0.94 38.97 10.86
C LYS A 606 2.02 38.74 9.79
N LEU A 607 2.37 39.82 9.09
CA LEU A 607 3.53 39.91 8.21
C LEU A 607 4.40 41.06 8.70
N TYR A 608 5.71 40.85 8.79
CA TYR A 608 6.66 41.85 9.29
C TYR A 608 8.02 41.72 8.62
N VAL A 609 8.85 42.75 8.77
CA VAL A 609 10.27 42.71 8.43
C VAL A 609 11.11 43.17 9.62
N LEU A 610 12.31 42.59 9.73
CA LEU A 610 13.35 42.89 10.71
C LEU A 610 14.55 43.47 9.97
#